data_AF-A0AAU7UER9-F1
#
_entry.id   AF-A0AAU7UER9-F1
#
_cell.length_a   1.000
_cell.length_b   1.000
_cell.length_c   1.000
_cell.angle_alpha   90.00
_cell.angle_beta   90.00
_cell.angle_gamma   90.00
#
_symmetry.space_group_name_H-M   'P 1'
#
loop_
_entity.id
_entity.type
_entity.pdbx_description
1 polymer ?
#
loop_
_entity_poly.entity_id
_entity_poly.type
_entity_poly.pdbx_seq_one_letter_code
_entity_poly.pdbx_strand_id
1 'polypeptide(L)'
;MDAQEQLYEALGDYRAGGRAQGIFETHWGGPGTVPALQDLGPPELLLDVLPFPPTPDQRSAIEGLGYWAVPCEFPEGLAYQHPDWPHRLLLLSHRQGHVHDQMLLWDWLGTDPQAQARYREQWARAGRVAADAALLPEAREAHAQATGFAPLQEVAGLLSPLDLPWMFAAGWAIDLLLGTPGRPHEDIDIIVPRAAQAEVQALLQAAGLHAQAVRDGGYSPWTGPLELPDHQVHVHRSGAPMLDLMLTDLSGGQWHYRRDPTITLPLAQARRVTAGGLPYLAPEAALLFKSATSDQAPRPKDQADFERARPMLDAAQRQWLADRLSADHPWRARLMP
;
A
#
# COMPACT_ATOMS: atom_id res chain seq x y z
N MET A 1 -1.96 16.46 -26.24
CA MET A 1 -2.21 16.13 -24.83
C MET A 1 -2.21 14.63 -24.73
N ASP A 2 -1.33 14.08 -23.89
CA ASP A 2 -1.23 12.64 -23.70
C ASP A 2 -2.55 12.08 -23.13
N ALA A 3 -2.87 10.83 -23.44
CA ALA A 3 -4.12 10.18 -23.04
C ALA A 3 -4.37 10.25 -21.54
N GLN A 4 -3.31 10.05 -20.77
CA GLN A 4 -3.32 10.13 -19.32
C GLN A 4 -3.66 11.55 -18.84
N GLU A 5 -3.07 12.59 -19.44
CA GLU A 5 -3.36 13.99 -19.10
C GLU A 5 -4.85 14.32 -19.32
N GLN A 6 -5.44 13.87 -20.44
CA GLN A 6 -6.87 14.14 -20.73
C GLN A 6 -7.79 13.48 -19.70
N LEU A 7 -7.43 12.27 -19.24
CA LEU A 7 -8.18 11.57 -18.20
C LEU A 7 -8.10 12.31 -16.86
N TYR A 8 -6.91 12.80 -16.46
CA TYR A 8 -6.78 13.62 -15.26
C TYR A 8 -7.51 14.97 -15.38
N GLU A 9 -7.58 15.58 -16.56
CA GLU A 9 -8.37 16.80 -16.77
C GLU A 9 -9.89 16.50 -16.63
N ALA A 10 -10.36 15.40 -17.21
CA ALA A 10 -11.77 15.04 -17.23
C ALA A 10 -12.29 14.52 -15.87
N LEU A 11 -11.51 13.67 -15.19
CA LEU A 11 -11.91 13.00 -13.95
C LEU A 11 -11.39 13.73 -12.71
N GLY A 12 -10.26 14.43 -12.85
CA GLY A 12 -9.50 15.08 -11.79
C GLY A 12 -8.64 14.13 -10.96
N ASP A 13 -7.61 14.68 -10.33
CA ASP A 13 -6.76 13.98 -9.37
C ASP A 13 -7.42 13.95 -7.98
N TYR A 14 -7.79 12.77 -7.51
CA TYR A 14 -8.36 12.55 -6.18
C TYR A 14 -7.36 12.96 -5.09
N ARG A 15 -6.06 12.73 -5.33
CA ARG A 15 -4.97 13.06 -4.41
C ARG A 15 -4.63 14.54 -4.40
N ALA A 16 -5.24 15.39 -5.22
CA ALA A 16 -5.14 16.84 -5.04
C ALA A 16 -5.91 17.33 -3.80
N GLY A 17 -6.82 16.49 -3.27
CA GLY A 17 -7.66 16.82 -2.11
C GLY A 17 -8.88 17.67 -2.46
N GLY A 18 -9.84 17.74 -1.54
CA GLY A 18 -11.08 18.52 -1.71
C GLY A 18 -12.06 17.98 -2.76
N ARG A 19 -11.90 16.73 -3.18
CA ARG A 19 -12.77 16.05 -4.17
C ARG A 19 -13.41 14.81 -3.57
N ALA A 20 -14.65 14.55 -3.95
CA ALA A 20 -15.36 13.31 -3.60
C ALA A 20 -15.10 12.16 -4.60
N GLN A 21 -14.59 12.50 -5.79
CA GLN A 21 -14.34 11.56 -6.87
C GLN A 21 -13.15 12.01 -7.74
N GLY A 22 -12.45 11.04 -8.33
CA GLY A 22 -11.32 11.29 -9.22
C GLY A 22 -10.46 10.06 -9.43
N ILE A 23 -9.39 10.24 -10.19
CA ILE A 23 -8.32 9.27 -10.35
C ILE A 23 -7.46 9.26 -9.08
N PHE A 24 -7.30 8.07 -8.49
CA PHE A 24 -6.37 7.87 -7.38
C PHE A 24 -4.95 7.63 -7.89
N GLU A 25 -4.79 6.76 -8.88
CA GLU A 25 -3.51 6.53 -9.54
C GLU A 25 -3.69 5.96 -10.95
N THR A 26 -2.62 6.01 -11.72
CA THR A 26 -2.55 5.47 -13.08
C THR A 26 -1.24 4.74 -13.29
N HIS A 27 -1.29 3.60 -13.95
CA HIS A 27 -0.10 2.80 -14.28
C HIS A 27 -0.20 2.24 -15.69
N TRP A 28 0.92 2.16 -16.39
CA TRP A 28 0.98 1.47 -17.69
C TRP A 28 1.25 -0.01 -17.45
N GLY A 29 0.52 -0.88 -18.15
CA GLY A 29 0.66 -2.33 -18.04
C GLY A 29 0.04 -3.05 -19.23
N GLY A 30 -0.26 -4.33 -19.04
CA GLY A 30 -0.82 -5.18 -20.07
C GLY A 30 0.24 -5.77 -21.01
N PRO A 31 -0.12 -6.76 -21.83
CA PRO A 31 0.82 -7.47 -22.69
C PRO A 31 1.55 -6.55 -23.67
N GLY A 32 0.91 -5.48 -24.14
CA GLY A 32 1.51 -4.57 -25.11
C GLY A 32 2.65 -3.70 -24.57
N THR A 33 2.84 -3.60 -23.26
CA THR A 33 4.01 -2.91 -22.69
C THR A 33 5.26 -3.78 -22.69
N VAL A 34 5.12 -5.10 -22.91
CA VAL A 34 6.22 -6.05 -22.98
C VAL A 34 6.45 -6.45 -24.44
N PRO A 35 7.59 -6.07 -25.08
CA PRO A 35 7.82 -6.34 -26.50
C PRO A 35 7.60 -7.78 -26.95
N ALA A 36 7.96 -8.75 -26.09
CA ALA A 36 7.80 -10.17 -26.37
C ALA A 36 6.36 -10.70 -26.23
N LEU A 37 5.41 -9.88 -25.76
CA LEU A 37 4.01 -10.24 -25.52
C LEU A 37 3.02 -9.34 -26.27
N GLN A 38 3.48 -8.40 -27.10
CA GLN A 38 2.63 -7.42 -27.80
C GLN A 38 1.56 -8.05 -28.71
N ASP A 39 1.78 -9.27 -29.20
CA ASP A 39 0.80 -10.01 -29.99
C ASP A 39 -0.34 -10.59 -29.14
N LEU A 40 -0.21 -10.65 -27.81
CA LEU A 40 -1.27 -11.11 -26.90
C LEU A 40 -2.31 -10.01 -26.62
N GLY A 41 -1.96 -8.73 -26.83
CA GLY A 41 -2.89 -7.62 -26.65
C GLY A 41 -2.20 -6.25 -26.66
N PRO A 42 -3.00 -5.17 -26.70
CA PRO A 42 -2.47 -3.81 -26.71
C PRO A 42 -1.83 -3.44 -25.36
N PRO A 43 -1.09 -2.30 -25.30
CA PRO A 43 -0.75 -1.67 -24.04
C PRO A 43 -2.03 -1.28 -23.30
N GLU A 44 -1.95 -1.15 -21.99
CA GLU A 44 -3.10 -0.80 -21.15
C GLU A 44 -2.73 0.31 -20.19
N LEU A 45 -3.63 1.29 -20.08
CA LEU A 45 -3.59 2.28 -19.03
C LEU A 45 -4.53 1.82 -17.91
N LEU A 46 -3.95 1.39 -16.80
CA LEU A 46 -4.65 0.99 -15.59
C LEU A 46 -5.05 2.25 -14.83
N LEU A 47 -6.32 2.36 -14.47
CA LEU A 47 -6.88 3.45 -13.70
C LEU A 47 -7.44 2.93 -12.38
N ASP A 48 -6.90 3.44 -11.28
CA ASP A 48 -7.56 3.39 -10.00
C ASP A 48 -8.43 4.64 -9.84
N VAL A 49 -9.73 4.45 -9.65
CA VAL A 49 -10.72 5.53 -9.60
C VAL A 49 -11.52 5.40 -8.31
N LEU A 50 -11.66 6.52 -7.60
CA LEU A 50 -12.51 6.62 -6.43
C LEU A 50 -13.73 7.50 -6.74
N PRO A 51 -14.94 7.10 -6.29
CA PRO A 51 -15.26 5.77 -5.77
C PRO A 51 -15.21 4.69 -6.87
N PHE A 52 -15.05 3.42 -6.46
CA PHE A 52 -15.22 2.27 -7.34
C PHE A 52 -16.47 1.45 -6.95
N PRO A 53 -17.34 1.05 -7.90
CA PRO A 53 -17.29 1.37 -9.34
C PRO A 53 -17.44 2.87 -9.61
N PRO A 54 -16.93 3.39 -10.75
CA PRO A 54 -16.96 4.82 -11.07
C PRO A 54 -18.40 5.35 -11.06
N THR A 55 -18.58 6.63 -10.76
CA THR A 55 -19.90 7.28 -10.79
C THR A 55 -20.43 7.41 -12.22
N PRO A 56 -21.75 7.64 -12.42
CA PRO A 56 -22.28 7.95 -13.75
C PRO A 56 -21.59 9.15 -14.42
N ASP A 57 -21.18 10.15 -13.64
CA ASP A 57 -20.46 11.32 -14.14
C ASP A 57 -19.06 10.95 -14.61
N GLN A 58 -18.33 10.15 -13.85
CA GLN A 58 -17.01 9.65 -14.25
C GLN A 58 -17.09 8.79 -15.52
N ARG A 59 -18.11 7.92 -15.64
CA ARG A 59 -18.34 7.15 -16.87
C ARG A 59 -18.64 8.04 -18.06
N SER A 60 -19.54 9.02 -17.89
CA SER A 60 -19.89 9.99 -18.93
C SER A 60 -18.68 10.81 -19.37
N ALA A 61 -17.78 11.16 -18.43
CA ALA A 61 -16.54 11.87 -18.74
C ALA A 61 -15.57 11.01 -19.55
N ILE A 62 -15.39 9.72 -19.21
CA ILE A 62 -14.58 8.78 -19.99
C ILE A 62 -15.16 8.64 -21.40
N GLU A 63 -16.48 8.42 -21.52
CA GLU A 63 -17.16 8.30 -22.81
C GLU A 63 -17.09 9.59 -23.64
N GLY A 64 -17.16 10.75 -22.98
CA GLY A 64 -17.00 12.06 -23.60
C GLY A 64 -15.60 12.32 -24.17
N LEU A 65 -14.58 11.60 -23.69
CA LEU A 65 -13.24 11.58 -24.30
C LEU A 65 -13.15 10.66 -25.53
N GLY A 66 -14.24 10.02 -25.95
CA GLY A 66 -14.27 9.13 -27.12
C GLY A 66 -14.04 7.65 -26.82
N TYR A 67 -13.90 7.29 -25.55
CA TYR A 67 -13.84 5.89 -25.14
C TYR A 67 -15.21 5.22 -25.20
N TRP A 68 -15.27 3.93 -25.55
CA TRP A 68 -16.47 3.11 -25.41
C TRP A 68 -16.18 1.87 -24.57
N ALA A 69 -17.20 1.42 -23.82
CA ALA A 69 -17.08 0.23 -23.00
C ALA A 69 -16.91 -1.03 -23.85
N VAL A 70 -15.99 -1.90 -23.44
CA VAL A 70 -15.75 -3.22 -24.05
C VAL A 70 -15.79 -4.30 -22.96
N PRO A 71 -15.98 -5.59 -23.31
CA PRO A 71 -15.90 -6.67 -22.33
C PRO A 71 -14.57 -6.64 -21.57
N CYS A 72 -14.64 -6.78 -20.25
CA CYS A 72 -13.46 -6.89 -19.39
C CYS A 72 -13.29 -8.36 -18.96
N GLU A 73 -12.06 -8.87 -18.97
CA GLU A 73 -11.78 -10.24 -18.53
C GLU A 73 -11.80 -10.35 -16.99
N PHE A 74 -11.56 -9.24 -16.29
CA PHE A 74 -11.55 -9.19 -14.84
C PHE A 74 -12.97 -9.06 -14.28
N PRO A 75 -13.42 -9.97 -13.39
CA PRO A 75 -14.81 -10.01 -12.92
C PRO A 75 -15.33 -8.71 -12.28
N GLU A 76 -14.46 -7.94 -11.64
CA GLU A 76 -14.78 -6.65 -11.02
C GLU A 76 -14.20 -5.45 -11.78
N GLY A 77 -13.61 -5.66 -12.96
CA GLY A 77 -12.99 -4.61 -13.74
C GLY A 77 -13.91 -4.03 -14.82
N LEU A 78 -13.62 -2.80 -15.24
CA LEU A 78 -14.24 -2.19 -16.42
C LEU A 78 -13.16 -1.94 -17.48
N ALA A 79 -13.48 -2.21 -18.75
CA ALA A 79 -12.57 -1.97 -19.85
C ALA A 79 -13.20 -1.00 -20.85
N TYR A 80 -12.38 -0.10 -21.37
CA TYR A 80 -12.76 0.85 -22.40
C TYR A 80 -11.73 0.87 -23.53
N GLN A 81 -12.18 1.20 -24.73
CA GLN A 81 -11.32 1.35 -25.90
C GLN A 81 -11.58 2.69 -26.58
N HIS A 82 -10.53 3.29 -27.15
CA HIS A 82 -10.59 4.52 -27.91
C HIS A 82 -10.20 4.22 -29.37
N PRO A 83 -10.83 4.84 -30.39
CA PRO A 83 -10.59 4.46 -31.78
C PRO A 83 -9.21 4.89 -32.28
N ASP A 84 -8.72 6.01 -31.76
CA ASP A 84 -7.46 6.62 -32.22
C ASP A 84 -6.26 6.27 -31.33
N TRP A 85 -6.47 5.58 -30.20
CA TRP A 85 -5.39 5.29 -29.26
C TRP A 85 -5.04 3.80 -29.27
N PRO A 86 -3.74 3.46 -29.25
CA PRO A 86 -3.28 2.09 -29.38
C PRO A 86 -3.49 1.27 -28.10
N HIS A 87 -3.85 1.92 -26.99
CA HIS A 87 -4.02 1.28 -25.69
C HIS A 87 -5.49 1.04 -25.34
N ARG A 88 -5.70 0.07 -24.43
CA ARG A 88 -6.96 -0.11 -23.73
C ARG A 88 -6.93 0.64 -22.40
N LEU A 89 -8.08 1.10 -21.95
CA LEU A 89 -8.24 1.65 -20.61
C LEU A 89 -8.85 0.55 -19.71
N LEU A 90 -8.25 0.30 -18.54
CA LEU A 90 -8.68 -0.73 -17.60
C LEU A 90 -8.87 -0.14 -16.21
N LEU A 91 -10.10 -0.13 -15.70
CA LEU A 91 -10.43 0.36 -14.37
C LEU A 91 -10.58 -0.84 -13.43
N LEU A 92 -9.81 -0.85 -12.35
CA LEU A 92 -9.81 -1.92 -11.36
C LEU A 92 -10.13 -1.34 -9.98
N SER A 93 -10.71 -2.16 -9.11
CA SER A 93 -11.09 -1.75 -7.76
C SER A 93 -9.87 -1.46 -6.88
N HIS A 94 -9.82 -0.25 -6.29
CA HIS A 94 -8.84 0.17 -5.28
C HIS A 94 -8.68 -0.84 -4.14
N ARG A 95 -9.79 -1.43 -3.65
CA ARG A 95 -9.79 -2.18 -2.38
C ARG A 95 -9.04 -3.51 -2.41
N GLN A 96 -8.75 -4.02 -3.60
CA GLN A 96 -8.15 -5.36 -3.76
C GLN A 96 -6.67 -5.31 -4.19
N GLY A 97 -6.07 -4.12 -4.33
CA GLY A 97 -4.66 -3.99 -4.72
C GLY A 97 -4.36 -4.44 -6.16
N HIS A 98 -5.41 -4.58 -7.00
CA HIS A 98 -5.30 -5.13 -8.36
C HIS A 98 -4.38 -4.31 -9.26
N VAL A 99 -4.39 -2.98 -9.12
CA VAL A 99 -3.55 -2.10 -9.92
C VAL A 99 -2.07 -2.31 -9.57
N HIS A 100 -1.74 -2.38 -8.29
CA HIS A 100 -0.38 -2.69 -7.83
C HIS A 100 0.06 -4.08 -8.28
N ASP A 101 -0.80 -5.10 -8.18
CA ASP A 101 -0.48 -6.45 -8.65
C ASP A 101 -0.21 -6.50 -10.16
N GLN A 102 -1.01 -5.79 -10.96
CA GLN A 102 -0.75 -5.66 -12.40
C GLN A 102 0.59 -4.96 -12.66
N MET A 103 0.87 -3.85 -11.98
CA MET A 103 2.15 -3.13 -12.10
C MET A 103 3.32 -4.06 -11.83
N LEU A 104 3.31 -4.78 -10.71
CA LEU A 104 4.37 -5.73 -10.34
C LEU A 104 4.56 -6.84 -11.37
N LEU A 105 3.45 -7.41 -11.86
CA LEU A 105 3.49 -8.47 -12.86
C LEU A 105 4.11 -7.99 -14.16
N TRP A 106 3.68 -6.84 -14.68
CA TRP A 106 4.15 -6.33 -15.96
C TRP A 106 5.58 -5.78 -15.90
N ASP A 107 5.98 -5.16 -14.78
CA ASP A 107 7.37 -4.77 -14.54
C ASP A 107 8.30 -5.99 -14.54
N TRP A 108 7.92 -7.06 -13.85
CA TRP A 108 8.70 -8.30 -13.81
C TRP A 108 8.76 -8.97 -15.19
N LEU A 109 7.61 -9.13 -15.87
CA LEU A 109 7.56 -9.69 -17.22
C LEU A 109 8.35 -8.84 -18.23
N GLY A 110 8.48 -7.53 -18.03
CA GLY A 110 9.31 -6.65 -18.85
C GLY A 110 10.81 -6.97 -18.78
N THR A 111 11.26 -7.69 -17.75
CA THR A 111 12.69 -7.92 -17.48
C THR A 111 13.10 -9.41 -17.50
N ASP A 112 12.16 -10.35 -17.44
CA ASP A 112 12.43 -11.80 -17.36
C ASP A 112 11.91 -12.58 -18.58
N PRO A 113 12.79 -12.99 -19.53
CA PRO A 113 12.39 -13.78 -20.71
C PRO A 113 11.83 -15.17 -20.40
N GLN A 114 12.22 -15.79 -19.29
CA GLN A 114 11.68 -17.10 -18.90
C GLN A 114 10.25 -16.96 -18.37
N ALA A 115 10.01 -15.90 -17.57
CA ALA A 115 8.67 -15.54 -17.13
C ALA A 115 7.76 -15.22 -18.33
N GLN A 116 8.24 -14.49 -19.33
CA GLN A 116 7.50 -14.21 -20.57
C GLN A 116 7.06 -15.49 -21.30
N ALA A 117 7.95 -16.47 -21.46
CA ALA A 117 7.64 -17.73 -22.12
C ALA A 117 6.57 -18.53 -21.37
N ARG A 118 6.69 -18.60 -20.03
CA ARG A 118 5.72 -19.26 -19.16
C ARG A 118 4.38 -18.55 -19.14
N TYR A 119 4.39 -17.22 -19.12
CA TYR A 119 3.17 -16.41 -19.18
C TYR A 119 2.39 -16.71 -20.46
N ARG A 120 3.08 -16.74 -21.61
CA ARG A 120 2.49 -17.09 -22.91
C ARG A 120 1.88 -18.49 -22.92
N GLU A 121 2.56 -19.47 -22.35
CA GLU A 121 2.03 -20.84 -22.25
C GLU A 121 0.73 -20.87 -21.43
N GLN A 122 0.71 -20.21 -20.26
CA GLN A 122 -0.49 -20.15 -19.42
C GLN A 122 -1.63 -19.38 -20.09
N TRP A 123 -1.30 -18.27 -20.77
CA TRP A 123 -2.27 -17.48 -21.52
C TRP A 123 -2.93 -18.33 -22.61
N ALA A 124 -2.15 -19.05 -23.42
CA ALA A 124 -2.67 -19.91 -24.47
C ALA A 124 -3.55 -21.05 -23.91
N ARG A 125 -3.21 -21.55 -22.71
CA ARG A 125 -3.93 -22.66 -22.07
C ARG A 125 -5.25 -22.25 -21.42
N ALA A 126 -5.28 -21.12 -20.72
CA ALA A 126 -6.38 -20.77 -19.81
C ALA A 126 -6.80 -19.30 -19.84
N GLY A 127 -6.22 -18.51 -20.76
CA GLY A 127 -6.49 -17.09 -20.91
C GLY A 127 -5.75 -16.22 -19.88
N ARG A 128 -5.92 -14.90 -20.04
CA ARG A 128 -5.23 -13.86 -19.27
C ARG A 128 -5.35 -14.04 -17.75
N VAL A 129 -6.57 -14.11 -17.25
CA VAL A 129 -6.84 -14.11 -15.80
C VAL A 129 -6.10 -15.26 -15.10
N ALA A 130 -6.06 -16.43 -15.74
CA ALA A 130 -5.33 -17.58 -15.23
C ALA A 130 -3.80 -17.40 -15.33
N ALA A 131 -3.30 -16.78 -16.39
CA ALA A 131 -1.88 -16.48 -16.55
C ALA A 131 -1.39 -15.47 -15.51
N ASP A 132 -2.13 -14.38 -15.29
CA ASP A 132 -1.85 -13.38 -14.27
C ASP A 132 -1.80 -14.04 -12.88
N ALA A 133 -2.85 -14.77 -12.52
CA ALA A 133 -2.92 -15.45 -11.22
C ALA A 133 -1.80 -16.49 -11.01
N ALA A 134 -1.37 -17.17 -12.08
CA ALA A 134 -0.32 -18.18 -11.99
C ALA A 134 1.08 -17.59 -11.76
N LEU A 135 1.36 -16.41 -12.31
CA LEU A 135 2.70 -15.80 -12.25
C LEU A 135 2.83 -14.68 -11.21
N LEU A 136 1.72 -14.11 -10.76
CA LEU A 136 1.72 -13.03 -9.77
C LEU A 136 2.48 -13.35 -8.46
N PRO A 137 2.40 -14.57 -7.87
CA PRO A 137 3.18 -14.88 -6.67
C PRO A 137 4.70 -14.71 -6.86
N GLU A 138 5.21 -15.14 -8.01
CA GLU A 138 6.64 -15.02 -8.35
C GLU A 138 7.02 -13.57 -8.68
N ALA A 139 6.15 -12.82 -9.35
CA ALA A 139 6.36 -11.39 -9.59
C ALA A 139 6.48 -10.61 -8.27
N ARG A 140 5.60 -10.89 -7.30
CA ARG A 140 5.63 -10.29 -5.96
C ARG A 140 6.92 -10.64 -5.21
N GLU A 141 7.34 -11.90 -5.26
CA GLU A 141 8.59 -12.34 -4.65
C GLU A 141 9.81 -11.67 -5.29
N ALA A 142 9.88 -11.66 -6.63
CA ALA A 142 10.95 -11.02 -7.37
C ALA A 142 11.05 -9.53 -7.03
N HIS A 143 9.92 -8.82 -6.97
CA HIS A 143 9.90 -7.42 -6.56
C HIS A 143 10.40 -7.22 -5.11
N ALA A 144 9.89 -8.01 -4.16
CA ALA A 144 10.29 -7.91 -2.76
C ALA A 144 11.80 -8.17 -2.56
N GLN A 145 12.35 -9.14 -3.28
CA GLN A 145 13.79 -9.44 -3.26
C GLN A 145 14.63 -8.34 -3.91
N ALA A 146 14.19 -7.82 -5.07
CA ALA A 146 14.91 -6.79 -5.80
C ALA A 146 14.95 -5.45 -5.06
N THR A 147 13.83 -5.07 -4.44
CA THR A 147 13.71 -3.79 -3.71
C THR A 147 14.32 -3.84 -2.31
N GLY A 148 14.24 -4.99 -1.63
CA GLY A 148 14.80 -5.14 -0.29
C GLY A 148 14.25 -4.10 0.69
N PHE A 149 15.13 -3.52 1.50
CA PHE A 149 14.79 -2.40 2.38
C PHE A 149 15.22 -1.03 1.81
N ALA A 150 15.55 -0.94 0.51
CA ALA A 150 15.99 0.32 -0.08
C ALA A 150 14.96 1.48 0.10
N PRO A 151 13.64 1.25 -0.07
CA PRO A 151 12.65 2.30 0.21
C PRO A 151 12.66 2.78 1.67
N LEU A 152 12.89 1.88 2.62
CA LEU A 152 12.98 2.25 4.04
C LEU A 152 14.27 3.00 4.37
N GLN A 153 15.38 2.67 3.70
CA GLN A 153 16.64 3.38 3.86
C GLN A 153 16.54 4.81 3.35
N GLU A 154 15.87 5.03 2.22
CA GLU A 154 15.58 6.37 1.69
C GLU A 154 14.75 7.20 2.68
N VAL A 155 13.69 6.61 3.23
CA VAL A 155 12.83 7.27 4.23
C VAL A 155 13.58 7.53 5.53
N ALA A 156 14.42 6.61 5.98
CA ALA A 156 15.28 6.83 7.15
C ALA A 156 16.26 7.99 6.90
N GLY A 157 16.78 8.12 5.69
CA GLY A 157 17.59 9.27 5.27
C GLY A 157 16.80 10.58 5.33
N LEU A 158 15.58 10.60 4.79
CA LEU A 158 14.67 11.75 4.86
C LEU A 158 14.40 12.18 6.31
N LEU A 159 14.11 11.23 7.21
CA LEU A 159 13.76 11.49 8.61
C LEU A 159 14.97 11.66 9.54
N SER A 160 16.19 11.44 9.04
CA SER A 160 17.42 11.53 9.85
C SER A 160 17.68 12.87 10.55
N PRO A 161 17.21 14.04 10.05
CA PRO A 161 17.36 15.30 10.78
C PRO A 161 16.49 15.42 12.04
N LEU A 162 15.50 14.53 12.23
CA LEU A 162 14.61 14.55 13.39
C LEU A 162 15.24 13.79 14.56
N ASP A 163 15.48 14.48 15.67
CA ASP A 163 15.82 13.84 16.95
C ASP A 163 14.56 13.32 17.66
N LEU A 164 13.82 12.46 16.98
CA LEU A 164 12.51 11.95 17.39
C LEU A 164 12.49 10.42 17.39
N PRO A 165 11.70 9.79 18.30
CA PRO A 165 11.58 8.34 18.37
C PRO A 165 10.62 7.76 17.31
N TRP A 166 10.71 8.23 16.06
CA TRP A 166 9.93 7.65 14.95
C TRP A 166 10.34 6.19 14.68
N MET A 167 9.44 5.42 14.09
CA MET A 167 9.66 4.00 13.78
C MET A 167 8.76 3.50 12.64
N PHE A 168 9.25 2.58 11.82
CA PHE A 168 8.43 1.87 10.82
C PHE A 168 7.40 0.96 11.49
N ALA A 169 6.22 0.83 10.88
CA ALA A 169 5.09 0.12 11.47
C ALA A 169 4.51 -0.94 10.50
N ALA A 170 3.37 -1.52 10.92
CA ALA A 170 2.57 -2.46 10.14
C ALA A 170 3.37 -3.58 9.44
N GLY A 171 3.21 -3.75 8.12
CA GLY A 171 3.88 -4.83 7.37
C GLY A 171 5.41 -4.71 7.37
N TRP A 172 5.92 -3.48 7.26
CA TRP A 172 7.35 -3.22 7.29
C TRP A 172 8.02 -3.58 8.61
N ALA A 173 7.33 -3.37 9.75
CA ALA A 173 7.83 -3.80 11.05
C ALA A 173 8.02 -5.33 11.14
N ILE A 174 7.14 -6.10 10.49
CA ILE A 174 7.25 -7.56 10.41
C ILE A 174 8.42 -7.98 9.53
N ASP A 175 8.61 -7.32 8.39
CA ASP A 175 9.73 -7.62 7.50
C ASP A 175 11.07 -7.26 8.15
N LEU A 176 11.16 -6.13 8.86
CA LEU A 176 12.34 -5.72 9.62
C LEU A 176 12.67 -6.67 10.77
N LEU A 177 11.67 -7.24 11.45
CA LEU A 177 11.86 -8.32 12.44
C LEU A 177 12.52 -9.55 11.79
N LEU A 178 12.09 -9.92 10.59
CA LEU A 178 12.53 -11.12 9.90
C LEU A 178 13.85 -10.92 9.12
N GLY A 179 14.27 -9.67 8.94
CA GLY A 179 15.49 -9.30 8.23
C GLY A 179 15.38 -9.43 6.70
N THR A 180 14.20 -9.71 6.17
CA THR A 180 13.95 -9.83 4.73
C THR A 180 12.50 -9.44 4.40
N PRO A 181 12.25 -8.66 3.34
CA PRO A 181 10.89 -8.40 2.87
C PRO A 181 10.21 -9.70 2.42
N GLY A 182 8.98 -9.93 2.87
CA GLY A 182 8.24 -11.15 2.49
C GLY A 182 7.11 -10.92 1.49
N ARG A 183 6.83 -9.66 1.16
CA ARG A 183 5.88 -9.26 0.12
C ARG A 183 6.15 -7.81 -0.29
N PRO A 184 5.67 -7.37 -1.47
CA PRO A 184 5.57 -5.95 -1.77
C PRO A 184 4.65 -5.23 -0.77
N HIS A 185 4.95 -3.95 -0.53
CA HIS A 185 4.10 -3.03 0.22
C HIS A 185 3.77 -1.82 -0.66
N GLU A 186 2.51 -1.45 -0.71
CA GLU A 186 1.98 -0.31 -1.50
C GLU A 186 2.38 1.03 -0.86
N ASP A 187 2.58 1.03 0.45
CA ASP A 187 2.87 2.17 1.31
C ASP A 187 3.99 1.87 2.31
N ILE A 188 4.49 2.91 2.97
CA ILE A 188 5.43 2.84 4.08
C ILE A 188 4.74 3.45 5.31
N ASP A 189 4.28 2.60 6.23
CA ASP A 189 3.74 3.02 7.52
C ASP A 189 4.83 3.49 8.49
N ILE A 190 4.67 4.70 9.03
CA ILE A 190 5.62 5.32 9.93
C ILE A 190 4.89 5.88 11.14
N ILE A 191 5.24 5.41 12.33
CA ILE A 191 4.83 6.05 13.57
C ILE A 191 5.71 7.27 13.81
N VAL A 192 5.08 8.42 14.01
CA VAL A 192 5.72 9.68 14.41
C VAL A 192 5.05 10.23 15.68
N PRO A 193 5.80 10.92 16.57
CA PRO A 193 5.21 11.50 17.77
C PRO A 193 4.17 12.58 17.42
N ARG A 194 2.96 12.46 17.98
CA ARG A 194 1.89 13.46 17.80
C ARG A 194 2.29 14.87 18.24
N ALA A 195 3.13 14.98 19.26
CA ALA A 195 3.62 16.27 19.76
C ALA A 195 4.58 16.97 18.78
N ALA A 196 5.19 16.22 17.85
CA ALA A 196 6.23 16.72 16.94
C ALA A 196 5.72 17.02 15.53
N GLN A 197 4.41 17.16 15.36
CA GLN A 197 3.77 17.43 14.07
C GLN A 197 4.39 18.61 13.30
N ALA A 198 4.67 19.73 13.99
CA ALA A 198 5.26 20.91 13.38
C ALA A 198 6.67 20.65 12.82
N GLU A 199 7.48 19.86 13.53
CA GLU A 199 8.84 19.49 13.09
C GLU A 199 8.80 18.57 11.87
N VAL A 200 7.91 17.56 11.88
CA VAL A 200 7.71 16.67 10.73
C VAL A 200 7.19 17.45 9.52
N GLN A 201 6.22 18.34 9.71
CA GLN A 201 5.68 19.16 8.63
C GLN A 201 6.75 20.07 8.01
N ALA A 202 7.57 20.72 8.84
CA ALA A 202 8.66 21.58 8.39
C ALA A 202 9.72 20.80 7.58
N LEU A 203 10.08 19.59 8.03
CA LEU A 203 11.00 18.71 7.30
C LEU A 203 10.45 18.35 5.91
N LEU A 204 9.19 17.92 5.83
CA LEU A 204 8.57 17.53 4.56
C LEU A 204 8.49 18.71 3.59
N GLN A 205 8.12 19.90 4.09
CA GLN A 205 8.11 21.13 3.29
C GLN A 205 9.50 21.48 2.77
N ALA A 206 10.54 21.39 3.62
CA ALA A 206 11.92 21.62 3.22
C ALA A 206 12.41 20.62 2.16
N ALA A 207 11.89 19.40 2.17
CA ALA A 207 12.14 18.38 1.15
C ALA A 207 11.28 18.55 -0.12
N GLY A 208 10.44 19.59 -0.20
CA GLY A 208 9.53 19.82 -1.34
C GLY A 208 8.39 18.80 -1.43
N LEU A 209 8.09 18.11 -0.33
CA LEU A 209 7.04 17.09 -0.27
C LEU A 209 5.72 17.70 0.18
N HIS A 210 4.66 17.35 -0.54
CA HIS A 210 3.29 17.74 -0.19
C HIS A 210 2.65 16.67 0.68
N ALA A 211 2.21 17.09 1.87
CA ALA A 211 1.59 16.22 2.85
C ALA A 211 0.10 16.55 3.00
N GLN A 212 -0.71 15.51 3.15
CA GLN A 212 -2.16 15.62 3.21
C GLN A 212 -2.70 14.94 4.45
N ALA A 213 -3.57 15.64 5.17
CA ALA A 213 -4.35 15.06 6.23
C ALA A 213 -5.41 14.13 5.64
N VAL A 214 -5.59 12.97 6.27
CA VAL A 214 -6.61 12.00 5.89
C VAL A 214 -7.74 12.01 6.91
N ARG A 215 -8.97 12.19 6.44
CA ARG A 215 -10.19 12.17 7.26
C ARG A 215 -11.28 11.41 6.53
N ASP A 216 -11.77 10.34 7.13
CA ASP A 216 -12.82 9.47 6.56
C ASP A 216 -12.54 9.04 5.11
N GLY A 217 -11.26 8.78 4.79
CA GLY A 217 -10.78 8.42 3.46
C GLY A 217 -10.58 9.60 2.49
N GLY A 218 -11.01 10.81 2.86
CA GLY A 218 -10.78 12.03 2.10
C GLY A 218 -9.45 12.69 2.41
N TYR A 219 -8.93 13.44 1.42
CA TYR A 219 -7.66 14.15 1.50
C TYR A 219 -7.87 15.66 1.59
N SER A 220 -7.15 16.30 2.50
CA SER A 220 -7.03 17.76 2.56
C SER A 220 -5.59 18.19 2.83
N PRO A 221 -5.17 19.41 2.44
CA PRO A 221 -3.83 19.89 2.76
C PRO A 221 -3.55 19.85 4.27
N TRP A 222 -2.42 19.29 4.67
CA TRP A 222 -1.99 19.32 6.07
C TRP A 222 -1.37 20.68 6.39
N THR A 223 -2.17 21.61 6.92
CA THR A 223 -1.79 23.02 7.16
C THR A 223 -1.59 23.38 8.63
N GLY A 224 -1.96 22.50 9.54
CA GLY A 224 -1.84 22.70 10.98
C GLY A 224 -1.94 21.40 11.75
N PRO A 225 -1.82 21.44 13.09
CA PRO A 225 -1.84 20.24 13.92
C PRO A 225 -3.18 19.51 13.76
N LEU A 226 -3.10 18.20 13.56
CA LEU A 226 -4.23 17.29 13.62
C LEU A 226 -4.52 16.94 15.08
N GLU A 227 -5.79 17.08 15.44
CA GLU A 227 -6.35 16.67 16.72
C GLU A 227 -7.05 15.32 16.59
N LEU A 228 -7.24 14.62 17.69
CA LEU A 228 -8.01 13.38 17.70
C LEU A 228 -9.45 13.64 17.22
N PRO A 229 -10.07 12.72 16.47
CA PRO A 229 -9.61 11.36 16.14
C PRO A 229 -8.64 11.28 14.94
N ASP A 230 -8.31 12.40 14.30
CA ASP A 230 -7.43 12.41 13.13
C ASP A 230 -5.98 12.10 13.51
N HIS A 231 -5.34 11.28 12.69
CA HIS A 231 -4.05 10.71 13.04
C HIS A 231 -3.22 10.26 11.84
N GLN A 232 -3.72 10.40 10.62
CA GLN A 232 -3.03 9.97 9.41
C GLN A 232 -2.69 11.18 8.55
N VAL A 233 -1.44 11.19 8.10
CA VAL A 233 -0.95 12.12 7.09
C VAL A 233 -0.31 11.28 5.98
N HIS A 234 -0.78 11.46 4.75
CA HIS A 234 -0.23 10.80 3.58
C HIS A 234 0.71 11.73 2.83
N VAL A 235 1.83 11.17 2.35
CA VAL A 235 2.77 11.86 1.47
C VAL A 235 2.93 11.04 0.20
N HIS A 236 2.33 11.53 -0.89
CA HIS A 236 2.48 10.92 -2.21
C HIS A 236 3.81 11.33 -2.84
N ARG A 237 4.52 10.37 -3.41
CA ARG A 237 5.84 10.56 -4.02
C ARG A 237 5.82 9.93 -5.41
N SER A 238 6.35 10.65 -6.40
CA SER A 238 6.41 10.12 -7.77
C SER A 238 7.43 8.99 -7.84
N GLY A 239 7.03 7.83 -8.37
CA GLY A 239 7.91 6.67 -8.55
C GLY A 239 8.36 5.99 -7.26
N ALA A 240 7.74 6.29 -6.11
CA ALA A 240 8.08 5.71 -4.82
C ALA A 240 6.82 5.39 -4.00
N PRO A 241 6.86 4.42 -3.07
CA PRO A 241 5.73 4.13 -2.19
C PRO A 241 5.27 5.36 -1.42
N MET A 242 3.96 5.49 -1.25
CA MET A 242 3.36 6.53 -0.41
C MET A 242 3.85 6.37 1.04
N LEU A 243 4.05 7.49 1.74
CA LEU A 243 4.28 7.44 3.20
C LEU A 243 2.94 7.58 3.91
N ASP A 244 2.59 6.65 4.81
CA ASP A 244 1.50 6.80 5.77
C ASP A 244 2.09 7.15 7.15
N LEU A 245 2.00 8.43 7.51
CA LEU A 245 2.47 8.93 8.81
C LEU A 245 1.35 8.79 9.85
N MET A 246 1.54 7.89 10.79
CA MET A 246 0.64 7.60 11.89
C MET A 246 1.02 8.40 13.13
N LEU A 247 0.31 9.50 13.38
CA LEU A 247 0.50 10.37 14.55
C LEU A 247 0.09 9.63 15.83
N THR A 248 1.09 9.22 16.61
CA THR A 248 0.92 8.39 17.81
C THR A 248 1.36 9.13 19.06
N ASP A 249 0.65 8.94 20.17
CA ASP A 249 1.09 9.45 21.47
C ASP A 249 2.28 8.61 21.97
N LEU A 250 3.44 9.28 22.06
CA LEU A 250 4.71 8.72 22.55
C LEU A 250 5.17 9.41 23.86
N SER A 251 4.24 10.03 24.58
CA SER A 251 4.54 10.80 25.79
C SER A 251 4.94 9.90 26.97
N GLY A 252 5.62 10.47 27.96
CA GLY A 252 5.98 9.76 29.19
C GLY A 252 6.94 8.57 29.00
N GLY A 253 7.63 8.46 27.87
CA GLY A 253 8.48 7.32 27.55
C GLY A 253 7.68 6.04 27.26
N GLN A 254 6.42 6.18 26.84
CA GLN A 254 5.52 5.08 26.50
C GLN A 254 5.09 5.19 25.05
N TRP A 255 4.83 4.06 24.41
CA TRP A 255 4.01 3.99 23.21
C TRP A 255 2.57 3.70 23.63
N HIS A 256 1.63 4.50 23.15
CA HIS A 256 0.19 4.30 23.39
C HIS A 256 -0.48 3.69 22.16
N TYR A 257 -1.19 2.59 22.36
CA TYR A 257 -1.95 1.98 21.28
C TYR A 257 -3.08 2.90 20.85
N ARG A 258 -3.04 3.36 19.60
CA ARG A 258 -3.96 4.39 19.11
C ARG A 258 -5.45 4.05 19.24
N ARG A 259 -5.83 2.77 19.08
CA ARG A 259 -7.25 2.37 19.14
C ARG A 259 -7.77 2.24 20.58
N ASP A 260 -6.87 2.04 21.54
CA ASP A 260 -7.15 2.02 22.98
C ASP A 260 -5.92 2.54 23.74
N PRO A 261 -5.88 3.83 24.08
CA PRO A 261 -4.72 4.46 24.72
C PRO A 261 -4.37 3.92 26.12
N THR A 262 -5.24 3.08 26.72
CA THR A 262 -4.95 2.39 27.98
C THR A 262 -3.93 1.26 27.79
N ILE A 263 -3.82 0.73 26.57
CA ILE A 263 -2.81 -0.25 26.20
C ILE A 263 -1.51 0.48 25.86
N THR A 264 -0.48 0.22 26.65
CA THR A 264 0.84 0.84 26.50
C THR A 264 1.98 -0.18 26.48
N LEU A 265 3.12 0.27 25.96
CA LEU A 265 4.42 -0.39 26.07
C LEU A 265 5.50 0.65 26.37
N PRO A 266 6.49 0.35 27.24
CA PRO A 266 7.68 1.19 27.39
C PRO A 266 8.29 1.46 26.03
N LEU A 267 8.61 2.72 25.72
CA LEU A 267 9.10 3.11 24.40
C LEU A 267 10.40 2.37 24.05
N ALA A 268 11.23 2.06 25.04
CA ALA A 268 12.44 1.24 24.89
C ALA A 268 12.17 -0.22 24.47
N GLN A 269 10.95 -0.72 24.70
CA GLN A 269 10.49 -2.03 24.24
C GLN A 269 9.74 -1.90 22.91
N ALA A 270 8.85 -0.92 22.80
CA ALA A 270 8.03 -0.68 21.62
C ALA A 270 8.87 -0.30 20.39
N ARG A 271 9.96 0.47 20.57
CA ARG A 271 10.85 0.88 19.48
C ARG A 271 12.06 -0.04 19.43
N ARG A 272 12.05 -0.98 18.50
CA ARG A 272 13.19 -1.83 18.18
C ARG A 272 14.02 -1.20 17.06
N VAL A 273 15.28 -1.60 16.93
CA VAL A 273 16.18 -1.12 15.86
C VAL A 273 16.89 -2.32 15.27
N THR A 274 16.92 -2.41 13.94
CA THR A 274 17.65 -3.48 13.25
C THR A 274 19.17 -3.26 13.35
N ALA A 275 19.97 -4.27 13.02
CA ALA A 275 21.42 -4.10 12.91
C ALA A 275 21.83 -3.01 11.90
N GLY A 276 21.00 -2.77 10.89
CA GLY A 276 21.18 -1.70 9.90
C GLY A 276 20.68 -0.32 10.34
N GLY A 277 20.25 -0.16 11.60
CA GLY A 277 19.84 1.13 12.16
C GLY A 277 18.40 1.55 11.86
N LEU A 278 17.59 0.70 11.22
CA LEU A 278 16.19 1.03 10.91
C LEU A 278 15.30 0.80 12.14
N PRO A 279 14.63 1.83 12.68
CA PRO A 279 13.75 1.67 13.83
C PRO A 279 12.38 1.11 13.40
N TYR A 280 11.82 0.21 14.18
CA TYR A 280 10.52 -0.40 13.91
C TYR A 280 9.73 -0.70 15.17
N LEU A 281 8.41 -0.72 15.03
CA LEU A 281 7.49 -1.09 16.10
C LEU A 281 7.66 -2.56 16.47
N ALA A 282 7.69 -2.85 17.77
CA ALA A 282 7.77 -4.21 18.29
C ALA A 282 6.68 -5.11 17.67
N PRO A 283 7.02 -6.36 17.32
CA PRO A 283 6.16 -7.21 16.51
C PRO A 283 4.81 -7.52 17.17
N GLU A 284 4.75 -7.66 18.50
CA GLU A 284 3.50 -7.84 19.24
C GLU A 284 2.56 -6.63 19.12
N ALA A 285 3.10 -5.41 19.10
CA ALA A 285 2.32 -4.19 18.91
C ALA A 285 1.89 -3.99 17.45
N ALA A 286 2.77 -4.33 16.49
CA ALA A 286 2.42 -4.34 15.06
C ALA A 286 1.30 -5.35 14.78
N LEU A 287 1.37 -6.55 15.36
CA LEU A 287 0.32 -7.56 15.26
C LEU A 287 -0.98 -7.14 15.94
N LEU A 288 -0.94 -6.40 17.04
CA LEU A 288 -2.15 -5.85 17.67
C LEU A 288 -2.90 -4.85 16.76
N PHE A 289 -2.21 -4.11 15.89
CA PHE A 289 -2.88 -3.33 14.85
C PHE A 289 -3.52 -4.22 13.77
N LYS A 290 -2.83 -5.31 13.42
CA LYS A 290 -3.23 -6.26 12.38
C LYS A 290 -4.33 -7.23 12.83
N SER A 291 -4.59 -7.34 14.13
CA SER A 291 -5.55 -8.28 14.70
C SER A 291 -7.01 -7.80 14.71
N ALA A 292 -7.32 -6.56 14.34
CA ALA A 292 -8.71 -6.06 14.40
C ALA A 292 -8.94 -4.91 13.39
N THR A 293 -10.15 -4.72 12.85
CA THR A 293 -11.31 -4.11 13.56
C THR A 293 -12.68 -4.74 13.23
N SER A 294 -13.52 -4.89 14.26
CA SER A 294 -14.99 -5.07 14.24
C SER A 294 -15.53 -6.37 13.62
N ASP A 295 -15.90 -7.37 14.44
CA ASP A 295 -16.64 -8.60 14.04
C ASP A 295 -16.10 -9.39 12.83
N GLN A 296 -14.89 -9.09 12.36
CA GLN A 296 -14.34 -9.59 11.11
C GLN A 296 -13.03 -10.32 11.34
N ALA A 297 -12.86 -11.42 10.58
CA ALA A 297 -11.62 -12.19 10.57
C ALA A 297 -10.44 -11.34 10.06
N PRO A 298 -9.20 -11.64 10.49
CA PRO A 298 -8.01 -10.99 9.95
C PRO A 298 -7.95 -11.04 8.42
N ARG A 299 -7.53 -9.95 7.79
CA ARG A 299 -7.32 -9.92 6.33
C ARG A 299 -6.27 -10.97 5.94
N PRO A 300 -6.32 -11.55 4.72
CA PRO A 300 -5.34 -12.54 4.28
C PRO A 300 -3.87 -12.10 4.47
N LYS A 301 -3.55 -10.83 4.17
CA LYS A 301 -2.20 -10.28 4.37
C LYS A 301 -1.81 -10.17 5.85
N ASP A 302 -2.76 -9.84 6.74
CA ASP A 302 -2.51 -9.77 8.17
C ASP A 302 -2.34 -11.17 8.78
N GLN A 303 -3.11 -12.16 8.31
CA GLN A 303 -2.93 -13.55 8.67
C GLN A 303 -1.54 -14.05 8.25
N ALA A 304 -1.11 -13.76 7.02
CA ALA A 304 0.22 -14.14 6.54
C ALA A 304 1.34 -13.48 7.36
N ASP A 305 1.21 -12.19 7.67
CA ASP A 305 2.17 -11.48 8.53
C ASP A 305 2.22 -12.09 9.94
N PHE A 306 1.08 -12.49 10.52
CA PHE A 306 1.02 -13.22 11.80
C PHE A 306 1.77 -14.55 11.74
N GLU A 307 1.57 -15.37 10.69
CA GLU A 307 2.27 -16.65 10.58
C GLU A 307 3.78 -16.49 10.52
N ARG A 308 4.25 -15.48 9.78
CA ARG A 308 5.67 -15.21 9.61
C ARG A 308 6.30 -14.69 10.90
N ALA A 309 5.60 -13.81 11.62
CA ALA A 309 6.12 -13.17 12.82
C ALA A 309 6.05 -14.07 14.07
N ARG A 310 5.00 -14.90 14.21
CA ARG A 310 4.73 -15.69 15.41
C ARG A 310 5.91 -16.54 15.92
N PRO A 311 6.67 -17.26 15.06
CA PRO A 311 7.83 -18.04 15.51
C PRO A 311 8.92 -17.19 16.16
N MET A 312 9.01 -15.90 15.81
CA MET A 312 10.01 -14.96 16.30
C MET A 312 9.61 -14.29 17.62
N LEU A 313 8.34 -14.38 18.03
CA LEU A 313 7.88 -13.82 19.30
C LEU A 313 8.35 -14.68 20.47
N ASP A 314 8.90 -14.04 21.49
CA ASP A 314 9.19 -14.68 22.77
C ASP A 314 7.92 -14.94 23.60
N ALA A 315 8.07 -15.63 24.73
CA ALA A 315 6.93 -16.00 25.59
C ALA A 315 6.20 -14.77 26.16
N ALA A 316 6.93 -13.70 26.52
CA ALA A 316 6.34 -12.49 27.08
C ALA A 316 5.57 -11.71 26.00
N GLN A 317 6.11 -11.60 24.79
CA GLN A 317 5.47 -10.96 23.64
C GLN A 317 4.19 -11.71 23.23
N ARG A 318 4.22 -13.05 23.20
CA ARG A 318 3.05 -13.88 22.90
C ARG A 318 1.95 -13.70 23.95
N GLN A 319 2.33 -13.74 25.23
CA GLN A 319 1.40 -13.53 26.33
C GLN A 319 0.80 -12.11 26.27
N TRP A 320 1.64 -11.10 26.09
CA TRP A 320 1.21 -9.70 25.98
C TRP A 320 0.18 -9.52 24.88
N LEU A 321 0.44 -10.05 23.68
CA LEU A 321 -0.49 -9.94 22.56
C LEU A 321 -1.79 -10.69 22.87
N ALA A 322 -1.71 -11.94 23.30
CA ALA A 322 -2.88 -12.77 23.55
C ALA A 322 -3.83 -12.22 24.64
N ASP A 323 -3.28 -11.55 25.66
CA ASP A 323 -4.06 -10.88 26.71
C ASP A 323 -4.88 -9.68 26.18
N ARG A 324 -4.50 -9.13 25.02
CA ARG A 324 -5.11 -7.94 24.41
C ARG A 324 -5.97 -8.27 23.19
N LEU A 325 -6.03 -9.54 22.81
CA LEU A 325 -6.96 -10.04 21.80
C LEU A 325 -8.28 -10.45 22.44
N SER A 326 -9.37 -10.34 21.67
CA SER A 326 -10.66 -10.89 22.11
C SER A 326 -10.55 -12.39 22.40
N ALA A 327 -11.39 -12.89 23.31
CA ALA A 327 -11.32 -14.28 23.76
C ALA A 327 -11.53 -15.29 22.63
N ASP A 328 -12.33 -14.93 21.63
CA ASP A 328 -12.65 -15.69 20.43
C ASP A 328 -11.69 -15.44 19.26
N HIS A 329 -10.67 -14.57 19.42
CA HIS A 329 -9.77 -14.23 18.34
C HIS A 329 -8.96 -15.47 17.88
N PRO A 330 -8.90 -15.79 16.57
CA PRO A 330 -8.26 -17.01 16.07
C PRO A 330 -6.77 -17.10 16.39
N TRP A 331 -6.09 -15.96 16.55
CA TRP A 331 -4.66 -15.95 16.92
C TRP A 331 -4.40 -16.29 18.37
N ARG A 332 -5.36 -16.08 19.28
CA ARG A 332 -5.15 -16.23 20.72
C ARG A 332 -4.78 -17.67 21.09
N ALA A 333 -5.49 -18.66 20.55
CA ALA A 333 -5.21 -20.08 20.75
C ALA A 333 -3.85 -20.52 20.17
N ARG A 334 -3.29 -19.74 19.24
CA ARG A 334 -2.04 -20.07 18.54
C ARG A 334 -0.82 -19.37 19.12
N LEU A 335 -1.04 -18.35 19.95
CA LEU A 335 -0.01 -17.64 20.71
C LEU A 335 0.30 -18.34 22.03
N MET A 336 -0.68 -19.06 22.59
CA MET A 336 -0.53 -19.86 23.80
C MET A 336 0.19 -21.19 23.52
N PRO A 337 0.91 -21.75 24.51
CA PRO A 337 1.58 -23.04 24.41
C PRO A 337 0.66 -24.21 24.07
#